data_AF-A0AAD9KTJ9-F1
#
_entry.id   AF-A0AAD9KTJ9-F1
#
_cell.length_a   1.000
_cell.length_b   1.000
_cell.length_c   1.000
_cell.angle_alpha   90.00
_cell.angle_beta   90.00
_cell.angle_gamma   90.00
#
_symmetry.space_group_name_H-M   'P 1'
#
loop_
_entity.id
_entity.type
_entity.pdbx_description
1 polymer ?
#
loop_
_entity_poly.entity_id
_entity_poly.type
_entity_poly.pdbx_seq_one_letter_code
_entity_poly.pdbx_strand_id
1 'polypeptide(L)'
;MFARMSPLSNRGVRLVFHRAVLLLMLNLCRPTLQILKYEASDSATVFQKIIMDSHNGDLFVAGRNTLYMFDKDLVIVDFVETGPVQDRADCDPALLCPDLSPTDNDARVLQVDPKSGHLLFCGSVKQGLCTMYSLRDLTERQLFSSQNRVNYIGGKKDVVAFFGKWGGQDFSALYVGIPYDGRPMELAPKAIAALKLQQMNRAFNLTYVVEDAKLGVRTAIDIDREYKSSYIVNYIYGFQHNGFTYFVTVQRENVNPGSDYITKLVRVCENDMGFYSYTEVQLSCRKQNGVSVFFNIAQAAYFGSVGKEFKDKFDVDDMENVLFIVFGKSDQGSDHASERYGSGLCMYEMNDIQRTFTKTQKDCFSRRGRILPWINSDAPQCMLNVSTG
;
A
#
# COMPACT_ATOMS: atom_id res chain seq x y z
N MET A 1 -7.71 -21.44 -3.73
CA MET A 1 -7.02 -22.48 -2.93
C MET A 1 -5.98 -21.75 -2.09
N PHE A 2 -6.02 -21.84 -0.77
CA PHE A 2 -5.12 -21.04 0.09
C PHE A 2 -3.72 -21.66 0.07
N ALA A 3 -2.81 -21.09 -0.72
CA ALA A 3 -1.39 -21.34 -0.56
C ALA A 3 -0.89 -20.52 0.64
N ARG A 4 -0.28 -21.20 1.62
CA ARG A 4 0.22 -20.60 2.86
C ARG A 4 1.74 -20.64 2.85
N MET A 5 2.38 -19.47 2.81
CA MET A 5 3.84 -19.36 2.67
C MET A 5 4.50 -19.03 4.01
N SER A 6 5.57 -19.76 4.37
CA SER A 6 6.31 -19.56 5.63
C SER A 6 7.57 -18.72 5.39
N PRO A 7 8.09 -17.98 6.40
CA PRO A 7 9.33 -17.21 6.27
C PRO A 7 10.56 -18.12 6.24
N LEU A 8 11.70 -17.58 5.80
CA LEU A 8 13.00 -18.23 5.88
C LEU A 8 13.32 -18.65 7.34
N SER A 9 13.72 -19.89 7.54
CA SER A 9 14.03 -20.48 8.84
C SER A 9 15.54 -20.53 9.07
N ASN A 10 16.00 -19.98 10.18
CA ASN A 10 17.41 -19.98 10.57
C ASN A 10 17.86 -21.41 10.93
N ARG A 11 18.83 -21.98 10.18
CA ARG A 11 19.53 -23.21 10.59
C ARG A 11 20.81 -22.82 11.32
N GLY A 12 20.93 -23.25 12.57
CA GLY A 12 22.00 -22.86 13.47
C GLY A 12 23.39 -23.31 13.00
N VAL A 13 24.36 -22.40 13.10
CA VAL A 13 25.79 -22.68 13.00
C VAL A 13 26.48 -22.12 14.24
N ARG A 14 27.24 -22.98 14.93
CA ARG A 14 28.14 -22.60 16.03
C ARG A 14 29.44 -22.07 15.41
N LEU A 15 29.86 -20.86 15.78
CA LEU A 15 31.23 -20.38 15.53
C LEU A 15 32.01 -20.32 16.85
N VAL A 16 33.18 -20.96 16.84
CA VAL A 16 34.19 -20.90 17.89
C VAL A 16 35.02 -19.64 17.68
N PHE A 17 35.14 -18.80 18.72
CA PHE A 17 36.05 -17.65 18.73
C PHE A 17 37.46 -18.09 19.11
N HIS A 18 38.47 -17.67 18.36
CA HIS A 18 39.83 -17.44 18.85
C HIS A 18 40.25 -16.01 18.53
N ARG A 19 40.69 -15.29 19.57
CA ARG A 19 41.21 -13.92 19.52
C ARG A 19 42.67 -13.92 19.04
N ALA A 20 43.08 -12.91 18.28
CA ALA A 20 44.12 -11.95 18.68
C ALA A 20 44.50 -10.94 17.58
N VAL A 21 44.31 -9.65 17.90
CA VAL A 21 45.23 -8.49 17.71
C VAL A 21 45.59 -8.04 16.28
N LEU A 22 44.96 -6.93 15.85
CA LEU A 22 45.66 -5.71 15.43
C LEU A 22 44.71 -4.50 15.53
N LEU A 23 44.93 -3.64 16.53
CA LEU A 23 44.18 -2.42 16.79
C LEU A 23 45.24 -1.31 16.83
N LEU A 24 45.29 -0.41 15.82
CA LEU A 24 45.84 0.94 16.01
C LEU A 24 45.70 1.96 14.85
N MET A 25 44.97 1.71 13.75
CA MET A 25 44.78 2.75 12.69
C MET A 25 43.36 2.84 12.08
N LEU A 26 42.30 2.40 12.77
CA LEU A 26 40.91 2.44 12.26
C LEU A 26 39.94 3.32 13.08
N ASN A 27 40.44 4.17 13.98
CA ASN A 27 39.59 5.00 14.86
C ASN A 27 39.31 6.43 14.35
N LEU A 28 39.64 6.77 13.10
CA LEU A 28 39.49 8.15 12.59
C LEU A 28 38.34 8.38 11.61
N CYS A 29 37.47 7.40 11.38
CA CYS A 29 36.21 7.65 10.68
C CYS A 29 35.13 6.72 11.20
N ARG A 30 34.68 6.96 12.44
CA ARG A 30 33.33 6.54 12.80
C ARG A 30 32.42 7.64 12.26
N PRO A 31 31.63 7.41 11.19
CA PRO A 31 30.59 8.36 10.86
C PRO A 31 29.71 8.48 12.11
N THR A 32 29.76 9.62 12.78
CA THR A 32 28.76 9.95 13.78
C THR A 32 27.45 10.04 13.02
N LEU A 33 26.58 9.05 13.21
CA LEU A 33 25.22 9.10 12.73
C LEU A 33 24.56 10.31 13.42
N GLN A 34 24.49 11.43 12.71
CA GLN A 34 23.77 12.60 13.19
C GLN A 34 22.30 12.37 12.92
N ILE A 35 21.54 12.12 13.98
CA ILE A 35 20.09 11.97 13.90
C ILE A 35 19.51 13.38 13.97
N LEU A 36 18.95 13.84 12.85
CA LEU A 36 18.16 15.07 12.82
C LEU A 36 16.76 14.78 13.38
N LYS A 37 16.21 15.76 14.11
CA LYS A 37 14.90 15.66 14.74
C LYS A 37 14.16 16.98 14.60
N TYR A 38 12.92 16.90 14.14
CA TYR A 38 11.96 17.99 14.15
C TYR A 38 10.81 17.62 15.09
N GLU A 39 10.40 18.56 15.94
CA GLU A 39 9.21 18.45 16.77
C GLU A 39 8.28 19.61 16.43
N ALA A 40 7.02 19.31 16.11
CA ALA A 40 6.03 20.35 15.89
C ALA A 40 5.83 21.16 17.17
N SER A 41 5.76 22.49 17.05
CA SER A 41 5.55 23.38 18.19
C SER A 41 4.15 23.25 18.79
N ASP A 42 3.17 22.83 17.99
CA ASP A 42 1.81 22.57 18.42
C ASP A 42 1.59 21.07 18.63
N SER A 43 1.19 20.70 19.85
CA SER A 43 0.82 19.34 20.22
C SER A 43 -0.40 18.79 19.44
N ALA A 44 -1.22 19.66 18.83
CA ALA A 44 -2.33 19.25 17.97
C ALA A 44 -1.89 18.74 16.59
N THR A 45 -0.66 19.04 16.16
CA THR A 45 -0.12 18.58 14.88
C THR A 45 0.20 17.07 14.97
N VAL A 46 -0.63 16.26 14.31
CA VAL A 46 -0.43 14.81 14.19
C VAL A 46 0.10 14.49 12.79
N PHE A 47 1.39 14.17 12.69
CA PHE A 47 2.00 13.72 11.43
C PHE A 47 1.48 12.35 11.00
N GLN A 48 1.21 12.18 9.70
CA GLN A 48 0.49 11.02 9.18
C GLN A 48 1.15 10.41 7.95
N LYS A 49 1.72 11.23 7.06
CA LYS A 49 2.37 10.77 5.83
C LYS A 49 3.67 11.53 5.60
N ILE A 50 4.64 10.85 5.02
CA ILE A 50 5.96 11.38 4.70
C ILE A 50 6.39 10.83 3.34
N ILE A 51 6.95 11.68 2.50
CA ILE A 51 7.52 11.27 1.22
C ILE A 51 8.70 12.19 0.89
N MET A 52 9.75 11.63 0.30
CA MET A 52 10.92 12.37 -0.14
C MET A 52 10.90 12.48 -1.68
N ASP A 53 11.22 13.65 -2.21
CA ASP A 53 11.53 13.79 -3.63
C ASP A 53 12.96 13.27 -3.88
N SER A 54 13.06 12.22 -4.69
CA SER A 54 14.33 11.58 -5.01
C SER A 54 15.29 12.46 -5.82
N HIS A 55 14.81 13.56 -6.43
CA HIS A 55 15.63 14.41 -7.31
C HIS A 55 16.46 15.44 -6.55
N ASN A 56 15.84 16.16 -5.60
CA ASN A 56 16.46 17.23 -4.81
C ASN A 56 16.69 16.84 -3.34
N GLY A 57 16.02 15.79 -2.84
CA GLY A 57 16.08 15.36 -1.45
C GLY A 57 15.15 16.13 -0.51
N ASP A 58 14.24 16.95 -1.05
CA ASP A 58 13.24 17.66 -0.24
C ASP A 58 12.24 16.66 0.34
N LEU A 59 11.81 16.93 1.57
CA LEU A 59 10.97 16.05 2.35
C LEU A 59 9.60 16.69 2.58
N PHE A 60 8.55 16.03 2.10
CA PHE A 60 7.17 16.47 2.29
C PHE A 60 6.55 15.67 3.42
N VAL A 61 5.98 16.36 4.41
CA VAL A 61 5.33 15.75 5.57
C VAL A 61 3.92 16.30 5.68
N ALA A 62 2.93 15.42 5.62
CA ALA A 62 1.54 15.77 5.83
C ALA A 62 1.08 15.30 7.20
N GLY A 63 0.36 16.19 7.89
CA GLY A 63 -0.33 15.90 9.13
C GLY A 63 -1.78 16.32 9.03
N ARG A 64 -2.52 16.16 10.13
CA ARG A 64 -3.87 16.69 10.25
C ARG A 64 -3.85 18.19 9.97
N ASN A 65 -4.66 18.63 9.00
CA ASN A 65 -4.84 20.03 8.61
C ASN A 65 -3.59 20.74 8.07
N THR A 66 -2.48 20.04 7.85
CA THR A 66 -1.19 20.69 7.55
C THR A 66 -0.37 19.91 6.53
N LEU A 67 0.36 20.62 5.69
CA LEU A 67 1.36 20.07 4.78
C LEU A 67 2.63 20.92 4.85
N TYR A 68 3.76 20.26 5.08
CA TYR A 68 5.08 20.87 5.22
C TYR A 68 6.01 20.40 4.10
N MET A 69 6.89 21.29 3.67
CA MET A 69 8.08 20.99 2.87
C MET A 69 9.31 21.30 3.72
N PHE A 70 10.17 20.31 3.88
CA PHE A 70 11.45 20.43 4.56
C PHE A 70 12.59 20.24 3.58
N ASP A 71 13.72 20.90 3.83
CA ASP A 71 14.97 20.53 3.18
C ASP A 71 15.61 19.29 3.82
N LYS A 72 16.77 18.88 3.29
CA LYS A 72 17.57 17.75 3.80
C LYS A 72 18.03 17.88 5.26
N ASP A 73 18.03 19.10 5.80
CA ASP A 73 18.48 19.41 7.16
C ASP A 73 17.27 19.53 8.13
N LEU A 74 16.07 19.16 7.67
CA LEU A 74 14.79 19.26 8.38
C LEU A 74 14.41 20.71 8.75
N VAL A 75 14.84 21.69 7.96
CA VAL A 75 14.37 23.08 8.05
C VAL A 75 13.12 23.23 7.19
N ILE A 76 12.08 23.87 7.75
CA ILE A 76 10.85 24.15 7.00
C ILE A 76 11.17 25.18 5.91
N VAL A 77 10.96 24.77 4.67
CA VAL A 77 11.08 25.61 3.47
C VAL A 77 9.72 26.22 3.12
N ASP A 78 8.65 25.44 3.26
CA ASP A 78 7.28 25.85 2.93
C ASP A 78 6.23 25.14 3.79
N PHE A 79 5.05 25.74 3.92
CA PHE A 79 3.96 25.25 4.76
C PHE A 79 2.60 25.76 4.26
N VAL A 80 1.61 24.86 4.24
CA VAL A 80 0.21 25.21 3.97
C VAL A 80 -0.77 24.49 4.89
N GLU A 81 -1.86 25.19 5.21
CA GLU A 81 -3.01 24.62 5.90
C GLU A 81 -3.91 23.88 4.90
N THR A 82 -4.23 22.63 5.21
CA THR A 82 -5.12 21.77 4.42
C THR A 82 -6.51 21.62 5.04
N GLY A 83 -6.71 22.14 6.25
CA GLY A 83 -7.98 22.16 6.97
C GLY A 83 -7.90 22.92 8.30
N PRO A 84 -8.93 22.84 9.17
CA PRO A 84 -10.20 22.17 8.91
C PRO A 84 -10.97 22.85 7.77
N VAL A 85 -11.87 22.13 7.12
CA VAL A 85 -12.74 22.68 6.06
C VAL A 85 -14.21 22.42 6.37
N GLN A 86 -15.10 23.24 5.80
CA GLN A 86 -16.54 22.99 5.87
C GLN A 86 -16.87 21.75 5.03
N ASP A 87 -17.24 20.66 5.68
CA ASP A 87 -17.49 19.37 5.04
C ASP A 87 -18.59 18.57 5.76
N ARG A 88 -19.12 17.58 5.06
CA ARG A 88 -20.04 16.58 5.59
C ARG A 88 -19.69 15.20 5.03
N ALA A 89 -19.41 14.26 5.91
CA ALA A 89 -18.77 12.99 5.55
C ALA A 89 -19.58 12.06 4.63
N ASP A 90 -20.88 12.30 4.46
CA ASP A 90 -21.82 11.53 3.63
C ASP A 90 -22.29 12.30 2.39
N CYS A 91 -21.82 13.53 2.17
CA CYS A 91 -22.23 14.34 1.02
C CYS A 91 -21.28 14.19 -0.17
N ASP A 92 -21.84 14.14 -1.39
CA ASP A 92 -21.10 14.20 -2.65
C ASP A 92 -20.62 15.65 -2.89
N PRO A 93 -19.29 15.93 -2.97
CA PRO A 93 -18.76 17.27 -3.16
C PRO A 93 -19.06 17.85 -4.56
N ALA A 94 -19.65 17.07 -5.47
CA ALA A 94 -20.21 17.55 -6.73
C ALA A 94 -21.58 18.23 -6.57
N LEU A 95 -22.23 18.04 -5.42
CA LEU A 95 -23.58 18.54 -5.11
C LEU A 95 -23.55 19.67 -4.07
N LEU A 96 -24.69 20.33 -3.90
CA LEU A 96 -24.87 21.30 -2.82
C LEU A 96 -25.13 20.56 -1.49
N CYS A 97 -24.15 20.62 -0.59
CA CYS A 97 -24.22 19.98 0.72
C CYS A 97 -24.85 20.92 1.76
N PRO A 98 -25.98 20.55 2.39
CA PRO A 98 -26.52 21.29 3.52
C PRO A 98 -25.78 20.92 4.82
N ASP A 99 -25.88 21.79 5.83
CA ASP A 99 -25.43 21.55 7.21
C ASP A 99 -23.94 21.18 7.33
N LEU A 100 -23.09 21.95 6.65
CA LEU A 100 -21.64 21.79 6.72
C LEU A 100 -21.12 22.18 8.11
N SER A 101 -20.11 21.45 8.57
CA SER A 101 -19.39 21.76 9.81
C SER A 101 -17.87 21.77 9.59
N PRO A 102 -17.10 22.55 10.37
CA PRO A 102 -15.65 22.45 10.38
C PRO A 102 -15.22 21.01 10.67
N THR A 103 -14.52 20.40 9.72
CA THR A 103 -14.07 19.01 9.79
C THR A 103 -12.57 18.95 9.51
N ASP A 104 -11.84 18.22 10.36
CA ASP A 104 -10.41 18.01 10.20
C ASP A 104 -10.09 17.19 8.95
N ASN A 105 -8.99 17.57 8.31
CA ASN A 105 -8.47 16.94 7.12
C ASN A 105 -7.23 16.09 7.44
N ASP A 106 -7.44 14.79 7.60
CA ASP A 106 -6.37 13.80 7.80
C ASP A 106 -5.77 13.39 6.44
N ALA A 107 -4.43 13.39 6.35
CA ALA A 107 -3.69 12.99 5.17
C ALA A 107 -3.78 11.46 4.96
N ARG A 108 -4.38 11.03 3.84
CA ARG A 108 -4.49 9.61 3.47
C ARG A 108 -3.49 9.20 2.41
N VAL A 109 -3.24 10.09 1.44
CA VAL A 109 -2.26 9.90 0.37
C VAL A 109 -1.36 11.12 0.29
N LEU A 110 -0.06 10.84 0.15
CA LEU A 110 0.98 11.83 -0.13
C LEU A 110 2.01 11.17 -1.06
N GLN A 111 2.09 11.60 -2.32
CA GLN A 111 2.96 10.97 -3.33
C GLN A 111 3.56 12.02 -4.26
N VAL A 112 4.88 11.96 -4.47
CA VAL A 112 5.55 12.77 -5.51
C VAL A 112 5.30 12.10 -6.86
N ASP A 113 4.72 12.84 -7.81
CA ASP A 113 4.63 12.35 -9.18
C ASP A 113 6.02 12.48 -9.84
N PRO A 114 6.62 11.36 -10.28
CA PRO A 114 7.96 11.37 -10.85
C PRO A 114 8.10 12.17 -12.15
N LYS A 115 6.99 12.55 -12.81
CA LYS A 115 7.03 13.23 -14.12
C LYS A 115 6.49 14.65 -14.14
N SER A 116 5.50 14.99 -13.32
CA SER A 116 4.88 16.32 -13.40
C SER A 116 5.57 17.39 -12.57
N GLY A 117 6.44 17.04 -11.62
CA GLY A 117 7.00 18.02 -10.69
C GLY A 117 5.97 18.54 -9.68
N HIS A 118 4.99 17.70 -9.35
CA HIS A 118 3.93 18.01 -8.41
C HIS A 118 3.77 16.90 -7.36
N LEU A 119 3.16 17.26 -6.24
CA LEU A 119 2.84 16.40 -5.11
C LEU A 119 1.34 16.13 -5.09
N LEU A 120 0.96 14.85 -5.17
CA LEU A 120 -0.41 14.38 -4.99
C LEU A 120 -0.73 14.28 -3.51
N PHE A 121 -1.77 14.99 -3.07
CA PHE A 121 -2.32 14.92 -1.73
C PHE A 121 -3.81 14.55 -1.79
N CYS A 122 -4.22 13.55 -1.02
CA CYS A 122 -5.64 13.23 -0.85
C CYS A 122 -5.95 13.08 0.65
N GLY A 123 -6.94 13.84 1.11
CA GLY A 123 -7.31 13.97 2.51
C GLY A 123 -8.48 13.09 2.94
N SER A 124 -9.03 13.34 4.13
CA SER A 124 -10.23 12.66 4.63
C SER A 124 -11.54 13.34 4.27
N VAL A 125 -11.50 14.65 4.04
CA VAL A 125 -12.66 15.50 3.75
C VAL A 125 -13.08 15.42 2.29
N LYS A 126 -14.31 15.86 1.97
CA LYS A 126 -14.86 15.92 0.61
C LYS A 126 -14.78 14.58 -0.11
N GLN A 127 -15.16 13.50 0.58
CA GLN A 127 -15.08 12.11 0.10
C GLN A 127 -13.65 11.68 -0.30
N GLY A 128 -12.62 12.36 0.18
CA GLY A 128 -11.23 12.06 -0.18
C GLY A 128 -10.79 12.61 -1.53
N LEU A 129 -11.40 13.70 -1.99
CA LEU A 129 -11.01 14.40 -3.21
C LEU A 129 -9.53 14.84 -3.15
N CYS A 130 -8.77 14.49 -4.19
CA CYS A 130 -7.35 14.83 -4.28
C CYS A 130 -7.08 16.28 -4.74
N THR A 131 -5.89 16.76 -4.41
CA THR A 131 -5.32 18.05 -4.81
C THR A 131 -3.86 17.83 -5.24
N MET A 132 -3.41 18.54 -6.28
CA MET A 132 -1.99 18.57 -6.66
C MET A 132 -1.36 19.88 -6.21
N TYR A 133 -0.19 19.78 -5.61
CA TYR A 133 0.63 20.89 -5.14
C TYR A 133 1.89 20.97 -6.00
N SER A 134 2.37 22.17 -6.32
CA SER A 134 3.68 22.34 -6.96
C SER A 134 4.77 21.94 -5.97
N LEU A 135 5.81 21.22 -6.43
CA LEU A 135 6.98 20.90 -5.59
C LEU A 135 7.84 22.13 -5.28
N ARG A 136 7.60 23.26 -5.94
CA ARG A 136 8.37 24.51 -5.77
C ARG A 136 7.72 25.49 -4.81
N ASP A 137 6.39 25.44 -4.71
CA ASP A 137 5.58 26.38 -3.93
C ASP A 137 4.27 25.66 -3.57
N LEU A 138 4.11 25.28 -2.30
CA LEU A 138 2.92 24.59 -1.80
C LEU A 138 1.67 25.49 -1.81
N THR A 139 1.81 26.82 -1.97
CA THR A 139 0.65 27.69 -2.16
C THR A 139 0.05 27.54 -3.57
N GLU A 140 0.86 27.13 -4.55
CA GLU A 140 0.42 26.79 -5.90
C GLU A 140 -0.21 25.39 -5.92
N ARG A 141 -1.55 25.36 -5.85
CA ARG A 141 -2.31 24.10 -5.82
C ARG A 141 -3.48 24.07 -6.80
N GLN A 142 -3.84 22.87 -7.23
CA GLN A 142 -4.95 22.61 -8.14
C GLN A 142 -5.83 21.48 -7.58
N LEU A 143 -7.09 21.82 -7.28
CA LEU A 143 -8.09 20.84 -6.86
C LEU A 143 -8.54 20.01 -8.06
N PHE A 144 -8.75 18.72 -7.83
CA PHE A 144 -9.32 17.85 -8.86
C PHE A 144 -10.82 18.14 -9.04
N SER A 145 -11.35 17.78 -10.21
CA SER A 145 -12.78 17.94 -10.47
C SER A 145 -13.59 17.10 -9.49
N SER A 146 -14.50 17.73 -8.76
CA SER A 146 -15.45 17.01 -7.90
C SER A 146 -16.44 16.19 -8.73
N GLN A 147 -16.67 16.52 -10.00
CA GLN A 147 -17.58 15.78 -10.88
C GLN A 147 -17.06 14.38 -11.27
N ASN A 148 -15.76 14.15 -11.12
CA ASN A 148 -15.15 12.85 -11.42
C ASN A 148 -14.82 12.10 -10.12
N ARG A 149 -15.63 11.09 -9.81
CA ARG A 149 -15.50 10.27 -8.59
C ARG A 149 -14.24 9.42 -8.54
N VAL A 150 -13.54 9.21 -9.67
CA VAL A 150 -12.21 8.57 -9.68
C VAL A 150 -11.19 9.39 -8.90
N ASN A 151 -11.44 10.69 -8.70
CA ASN A 151 -10.60 11.57 -7.90
C ASN A 151 -10.77 11.39 -6.37
N TYR A 152 -11.70 10.54 -5.91
CA TYR A 152 -12.04 10.35 -4.50
C TYR A 152 -11.19 9.23 -3.86
N ILE A 153 -9.88 9.41 -3.85
CA ILE A 153 -8.92 8.38 -3.43
C ILE A 153 -8.74 8.34 -1.92
N GLY A 154 -8.82 9.48 -1.23
CA GLY A 154 -8.68 9.58 0.22
C GLY A 154 -9.91 9.04 0.97
N GLY A 155 -10.16 9.51 2.20
CA GLY A 155 -11.31 9.06 2.99
C GLY A 155 -11.08 8.93 4.50
N LYS A 156 -11.94 8.16 5.15
CA LYS A 156 -11.86 7.93 6.61
C LYS A 156 -10.84 6.86 7.01
N LYS A 157 -10.50 5.95 6.09
CA LYS A 157 -9.52 4.88 6.31
C LYS A 157 -8.21 5.14 5.59
N ASP A 158 -7.15 4.49 6.05
CA ASP A 158 -5.83 4.61 5.44
C ASP A 158 -5.78 3.96 4.06
N VAL A 159 -5.09 4.65 3.15
CA VAL A 159 -4.97 4.29 1.74
C VAL A 159 -3.51 4.03 1.43
N VAL A 160 -3.25 2.99 0.64
CA VAL A 160 -1.95 2.75 0.03
C VAL A 160 -2.02 3.25 -1.40
N ALA A 161 -1.13 4.17 -1.75
CA ALA A 161 -1.01 4.69 -3.10
C ALA A 161 0.46 4.90 -3.44
N PHE A 162 0.87 4.54 -4.65
CA PHE A 162 2.22 4.77 -5.14
C PHE A 162 2.27 4.85 -6.66
N PHE A 163 3.19 5.66 -7.18
CA PHE A 163 3.47 5.70 -8.61
C PHE A 163 4.39 4.54 -9.00
N GLY A 164 4.04 3.87 -10.09
CA GLY A 164 4.78 2.74 -10.64
C GLY A 164 4.71 2.70 -12.16
N LYS A 165 5.51 1.84 -12.76
CA LYS A 165 5.51 1.61 -14.21
C LYS A 165 4.19 0.97 -14.65
N TRP A 166 3.77 1.29 -15.87
CA TRP A 166 2.69 0.59 -16.56
C TRP A 166 3.26 -0.09 -17.81
N GLY A 167 3.77 -1.31 -17.64
CA GLY A 167 4.50 -2.02 -18.67
C GLY A 167 5.67 -1.18 -19.22
N GLY A 168 5.79 -1.11 -20.54
CA GLY A 168 6.81 -0.29 -21.23
C GLY A 168 6.38 1.13 -21.56
N GLN A 169 5.30 1.65 -20.97
CA GLN A 169 4.79 2.98 -21.30
C GLN A 169 5.63 4.10 -20.68
N ASP A 170 5.66 5.25 -21.35
CA ASP A 170 6.38 6.44 -20.89
C ASP A 170 5.55 7.29 -19.90
N PHE A 171 4.66 6.70 -19.13
CA PHE A 171 3.98 7.36 -18.02
C PHE A 171 3.97 6.43 -16.81
N SER A 172 3.91 7.02 -15.61
CA SER A 172 3.71 6.28 -14.39
C SER A 172 2.22 6.16 -14.10
N ALA A 173 1.76 4.96 -13.75
CA ALA A 173 0.43 4.74 -13.21
C ALA A 173 0.45 4.95 -11.69
N LEU A 174 -0.62 5.54 -11.16
CA LEU A 174 -0.90 5.58 -9.73
C LEU A 174 -1.66 4.31 -9.35
N TYR A 175 -1.01 3.41 -8.64
CA TYR A 175 -1.64 2.22 -8.10
C TYR A 175 -2.21 2.54 -6.72
N VAL A 176 -3.49 2.26 -6.52
CA VAL A 176 -4.21 2.56 -5.27
C VAL A 176 -4.85 1.31 -4.70
N GLY A 177 -4.80 1.16 -3.38
CA GLY A 177 -5.53 0.19 -2.58
C GLY A 177 -6.33 0.94 -1.51
N ILE A 178 -7.66 0.92 -1.64
CA ILE A 178 -8.58 1.75 -0.86
C ILE A 178 -9.56 0.86 -0.09
N PRO A 179 -9.51 0.85 1.25
CA PRO A 179 -10.52 0.17 2.06
C PRO A 179 -11.88 0.85 1.89
N TYR A 180 -12.97 0.06 1.90
CA TYR A 180 -14.29 0.66 2.06
C TYR A 180 -14.41 1.27 3.47
N ASP A 181 -14.81 2.52 3.52
CA ASP A 181 -14.79 3.35 4.73
C ASP A 181 -16.20 3.80 5.17
N GLY A 182 -17.24 3.14 4.64
CA GLY A 182 -18.63 3.39 5.00
C GLY A 182 -19.26 4.61 4.32
N ARG A 183 -18.60 5.22 3.33
CA ARG A 183 -19.22 6.25 2.50
C ARG A 183 -20.36 5.69 1.62
N PRO A 184 -21.23 6.53 1.06
CA PRO A 184 -22.27 6.05 0.13
C PRO A 184 -21.69 5.20 -1.01
N MET A 185 -22.37 4.09 -1.35
CA MET A 185 -21.82 3.06 -2.25
C MET A 185 -21.46 3.60 -3.64
N GLU A 186 -22.19 4.58 -4.13
CA GLU A 186 -22.00 5.24 -5.41
C GLU A 186 -20.80 6.20 -5.45
N LEU A 187 -20.30 6.59 -4.27
CA LEU A 187 -19.09 7.41 -4.08
C LEU A 187 -17.88 6.55 -3.71
N ALA A 188 -18.10 5.26 -3.41
CA ALA A 188 -17.05 4.34 -3.02
C ALA A 188 -16.12 4.06 -4.22
N PRO A 189 -14.82 4.36 -4.11
CA PRO A 189 -13.87 4.00 -5.14
C PRO A 189 -13.74 2.47 -5.25
N LYS A 190 -13.04 2.04 -6.29
CA LYS A 190 -12.67 0.63 -6.48
C LYS A 190 -11.62 0.24 -5.45
N ALA A 191 -11.72 -0.98 -4.93
CA ALA A 191 -10.84 -1.48 -3.88
C ALA A 191 -9.36 -1.44 -4.30
N ILE A 192 -9.06 -1.82 -5.55
CA ILE A 192 -7.72 -1.64 -6.15
C ILE A 192 -7.90 -1.06 -7.55
N ALA A 193 -7.06 -0.08 -7.92
CA ALA A 193 -7.05 0.44 -9.28
C ALA A 193 -5.65 0.86 -9.73
N ALA A 194 -5.41 0.83 -11.04
CA ALA A 194 -4.35 1.59 -11.69
C ALA A 194 -4.98 2.80 -12.38
N LEU A 195 -4.50 3.98 -12.01
CA LEU A 195 -4.99 5.27 -12.49
C LEU A 195 -3.89 6.03 -13.21
N LYS A 196 -4.28 6.95 -14.09
CA LYS A 196 -3.38 7.85 -14.79
C LYS A 196 -3.73 9.28 -14.42
N LEU A 197 -2.69 10.08 -14.13
CA LEU A 197 -2.84 11.52 -14.01
C LEU A 197 -2.98 12.13 -15.40
N GLN A 198 -4.04 12.89 -15.61
CA GLN A 198 -4.32 13.60 -16.85
C GLN A 198 -4.48 15.08 -16.55
N GLN A 199 -3.75 15.92 -17.29
CA GLN A 199 -3.88 17.37 -17.22
C GLN A 199 -4.64 17.87 -18.45
N MET A 200 -5.77 18.52 -18.23
CA MET A 200 -6.58 19.15 -19.29
C MET A 200 -6.95 20.56 -18.86
N ASN A 201 -6.72 21.56 -19.72
CA ASN A 201 -7.03 22.97 -19.43
C ASN A 201 -6.46 23.46 -18.09
N ARG A 202 -5.24 23.01 -17.72
CA ARG A 202 -4.60 23.28 -16.42
C ARG A 202 -5.35 22.76 -15.20
N ALA A 203 -6.26 21.80 -15.37
CA ALA A 203 -6.85 21.04 -14.29
C ALA A 203 -6.35 19.59 -14.35
N PHE A 204 -5.98 19.06 -13.21
CA PHE A 204 -5.60 17.66 -13.06
C PHE A 204 -6.83 16.80 -12.74
N ASN A 205 -6.84 15.60 -13.30
CA ASN A 205 -7.82 14.56 -13.02
C ASN A 205 -7.16 13.18 -13.06
N LEU A 206 -7.77 12.22 -12.36
CA LEU A 206 -7.46 10.81 -12.46
C LEU A 206 -8.46 10.12 -13.37
N THR A 207 -7.94 9.26 -14.24
CA THR A 207 -8.72 8.33 -15.05
C THR A 207 -8.16 6.93 -14.85
N TYR A 208 -8.95 5.89 -15.12
CA TYR A 208 -8.36 4.55 -15.19
C TYR A 208 -7.34 4.50 -16.33
N VAL A 209 -6.25 3.75 -16.16
CA VAL A 209 -5.26 3.58 -17.22
C VAL A 209 -5.90 2.98 -18.47
N VAL A 210 -6.80 2.01 -18.29
CA VAL A 210 -7.68 1.51 -19.34
C VAL A 210 -9.12 1.51 -18.81
N GLU A 211 -10.04 2.01 -19.62
CA GLU A 211 -11.48 1.90 -19.42
C GLU A 211 -12.18 1.71 -20.76
N ASP A 212 -12.93 0.62 -20.89
CA ASP A 212 -13.81 0.34 -22.02
C ASP A 212 -15.22 0.11 -21.50
N ALA A 213 -16.09 1.12 -21.69
CA ALA A 213 -17.47 1.08 -21.25
C ALA A 213 -18.32 0.03 -21.99
N LYS A 214 -17.98 -0.31 -23.24
CA LYS A 214 -18.73 -1.31 -24.03
C LYS A 214 -18.45 -2.72 -23.53
N LEU A 215 -17.21 -2.99 -23.15
CA LEU A 215 -16.78 -4.28 -22.63
C LEU A 215 -16.93 -4.39 -21.10
N GLY A 216 -17.22 -3.28 -20.41
CA GLY A 216 -17.25 -3.23 -18.96
C GLY A 216 -15.87 -3.42 -18.32
N VAL A 217 -14.79 -3.22 -19.08
CA VAL A 217 -13.42 -3.48 -18.66
C VAL A 217 -12.81 -2.21 -18.11
N ARG A 218 -12.08 -2.34 -17.00
CA ARG A 218 -11.26 -1.26 -16.44
C ARG A 218 -10.08 -1.83 -15.68
N THR A 219 -9.03 -1.04 -15.51
CA THR A 219 -7.86 -1.40 -14.67
C THR A 219 -8.18 -1.25 -13.18
N ALA A 220 -9.15 -2.02 -12.69
CA ALA A 220 -9.58 -2.01 -11.30
C ALA A 220 -10.25 -3.31 -10.86
N ILE A 221 -10.16 -3.61 -9.58
CA ILE A 221 -10.88 -4.68 -8.88
C ILE A 221 -11.71 -4.04 -7.77
N ASP A 222 -12.93 -4.54 -7.59
CA ASP A 222 -13.82 -4.11 -6.51
C ASP A 222 -14.31 -5.31 -5.72
N ILE A 223 -14.74 -5.04 -4.49
CA ILE A 223 -15.49 -6.00 -3.69
C ILE A 223 -16.94 -5.97 -4.20
N ASP A 224 -17.51 -7.16 -4.40
CA ASP A 224 -18.92 -7.32 -4.76
C ASP A 224 -19.81 -6.53 -3.79
N ARG A 225 -20.86 -5.93 -4.34
CA ARG A 225 -21.76 -5.03 -3.60
C ARG A 225 -22.35 -5.70 -2.36
N GLU A 226 -22.60 -7.01 -2.40
CA GLU A 226 -23.10 -7.81 -1.27
C GLU A 226 -22.14 -7.80 -0.08
N TYR A 227 -20.83 -7.87 -0.34
CA TYR A 227 -19.80 -7.99 0.68
C TYR A 227 -19.10 -6.69 1.02
N LYS A 228 -19.29 -5.62 0.23
CA LYS A 228 -18.49 -4.37 0.33
C LYS A 228 -18.52 -3.72 1.71
N SER A 229 -19.63 -3.81 2.45
CA SER A 229 -19.76 -3.25 3.80
C SER A 229 -19.29 -4.18 4.92
N SER A 230 -19.19 -5.50 4.67
CA SER A 230 -18.92 -6.51 5.69
C SER A 230 -17.54 -7.17 5.57
N TYR A 231 -16.99 -7.20 4.35
CA TYR A 231 -15.67 -7.72 4.03
C TYR A 231 -14.73 -6.56 3.65
N ILE A 232 -14.08 -5.99 4.67
CA ILE A 232 -13.16 -4.87 4.48
C ILE A 232 -11.74 -5.38 4.27
N VAL A 233 -11.07 -4.87 3.24
CA VAL A 233 -9.66 -5.11 2.96
C VAL A 233 -8.86 -3.89 3.40
N ASN A 234 -7.99 -4.08 4.40
CA ASN A 234 -7.06 -3.05 4.86
C ASN A 234 -5.75 -3.20 4.07
N TYR A 235 -5.27 -2.11 3.46
CA TYR A 235 -4.04 -2.09 2.67
C TYR A 235 -2.89 -1.56 3.53
N ILE A 236 -1.79 -2.31 3.61
CA ILE A 236 -0.66 -2.00 4.50
C ILE A 236 0.53 -1.43 3.73
N TYR A 237 0.83 -2.00 2.56
CA TYR A 237 1.99 -1.62 1.76
C TYR A 237 1.79 -2.02 0.30
N GLY A 238 2.47 -1.34 -0.61
CA GLY A 238 2.45 -1.66 -2.03
C GLY A 238 3.78 -1.35 -2.70
N PHE A 239 4.13 -2.16 -3.70
CA PHE A 239 5.41 -2.08 -4.41
C PHE A 239 5.32 -2.77 -5.77
N GLN A 240 6.34 -2.55 -6.61
CA GLN A 240 6.50 -3.22 -7.89
C GLN A 240 7.76 -4.08 -7.93
N HIS A 241 7.65 -5.22 -8.59
CA HIS A 241 8.80 -6.09 -8.84
C HIS A 241 8.55 -7.01 -10.05
N ASN A 242 9.52 -7.05 -10.96
CA ASN A 242 9.56 -7.96 -12.11
C ASN A 242 8.27 -7.99 -12.97
N GLY A 243 7.70 -6.82 -13.28
CA GLY A 243 6.51 -6.70 -14.14
C GLY A 243 5.17 -6.92 -13.42
N PHE A 244 5.20 -6.97 -12.09
CA PHE A 244 4.02 -7.12 -11.25
C PHE A 244 3.93 -6.02 -10.20
N THR A 245 2.70 -5.64 -9.91
CA THR A 245 2.33 -4.76 -8.80
C THR A 245 1.77 -5.60 -7.66
N TYR A 246 2.24 -5.34 -6.44
CA TYR A 246 1.89 -6.09 -5.24
C TYR A 246 1.25 -5.19 -4.18
N PHE A 247 0.33 -5.77 -3.40
CA PHE A 247 -0.20 -5.15 -2.18
C PHE A 247 -0.19 -6.13 -1.01
N VAL A 248 0.35 -5.69 0.12
CA VAL A 248 0.19 -6.39 1.41
C VAL A 248 -1.13 -5.95 2.02
N THR A 249 -2.00 -6.91 2.34
CA THR A 249 -3.35 -6.65 2.83
C THR A 249 -3.63 -7.41 4.11
N VAL A 250 -4.49 -6.85 4.97
CA VAL A 250 -5.10 -7.52 6.12
C VAL A 250 -6.60 -7.56 5.86
N GLN A 251 -7.16 -8.76 5.82
CA GLN A 251 -8.57 -9.00 5.51
C GLN A 251 -9.03 -10.30 6.16
N ARG A 252 -10.34 -10.51 6.26
CA ARG A 252 -10.87 -11.80 6.73
C ARG A 252 -10.41 -12.93 5.81
N GLU A 253 -10.20 -14.12 6.35
CA GLU A 253 -9.82 -15.28 5.54
C GLU A 253 -10.87 -15.62 4.48
N ASN A 254 -12.15 -15.38 4.78
CA ASN A 254 -13.27 -15.52 3.86
C ASN A 254 -14.37 -14.49 4.17
N VAL A 255 -15.43 -14.47 3.36
CA VAL A 255 -16.56 -13.53 3.49
C VAL A 255 -17.41 -13.72 4.75
N ASN A 256 -17.22 -14.81 5.51
CA ASN A 256 -18.01 -15.04 6.71
C ASN A 256 -17.62 -14.03 7.81
N PRO A 257 -18.59 -13.35 8.43
CA PRO A 257 -18.32 -12.36 9.48
C PRO A 257 -17.61 -12.89 10.73
N GLY A 258 -17.65 -14.21 10.97
CA GLY A 258 -16.93 -14.86 12.08
C GLY A 258 -15.50 -15.28 11.74
N SER A 259 -15.06 -15.11 10.50
CA SER A 259 -13.73 -15.53 10.04
C SER A 259 -12.62 -14.66 10.63
N ASP A 260 -11.51 -15.29 10.99
CA ASP A 260 -10.32 -14.57 11.46
C ASP A 260 -9.70 -13.68 10.37
N TYR A 261 -9.01 -12.63 10.80
CA TYR A 261 -8.21 -11.78 9.94
C TYR A 261 -6.85 -12.40 9.66
N ILE A 262 -6.43 -12.33 8.39
CA ILE A 262 -5.17 -12.84 7.91
C ILE A 262 -4.48 -11.82 6.99
N THR A 263 -3.15 -11.86 6.95
CA THR A 263 -2.39 -11.15 5.95
C THR A 263 -2.35 -11.92 4.63
N LYS A 264 -2.63 -11.23 3.53
CA LYS A 264 -2.47 -11.75 2.17
C LYS A 264 -1.58 -10.84 1.33
N LEU A 265 -0.91 -11.42 0.35
CA LEU A 265 -0.21 -10.72 -0.71
C LEU A 265 -1.06 -10.80 -1.98
N VAL A 266 -1.45 -9.63 -2.47
CA VAL A 266 -2.17 -9.44 -3.74
C VAL A 266 -1.14 -9.17 -4.84
N ARG A 267 -1.41 -9.65 -6.07
CA ARG A 267 -0.58 -9.38 -7.25
C ARG A 267 -1.43 -9.14 -8.50
N VAL A 268 -1.00 -8.19 -9.34
CA VAL A 268 -1.53 -7.90 -10.69
C VAL A 268 -0.37 -7.62 -11.65
N CYS A 269 -0.46 -8.00 -12.93
CA CYS A 269 0.52 -7.64 -13.96
C CYS A 269 0.46 -6.16 -14.32
N GLU A 270 1.60 -5.52 -14.57
CA GLU A 270 1.70 -4.07 -14.88
C GLU A 270 1.10 -3.64 -16.23
N ASN A 271 0.73 -4.57 -17.10
CA ASN A 271 0.18 -4.29 -18.44
C ASN A 271 -1.18 -4.96 -18.68
N ASP A 272 -1.82 -5.42 -17.61
CA ASP A 272 -3.10 -6.11 -17.70
C ASP A 272 -4.26 -5.12 -17.73
N MET A 273 -4.83 -4.95 -18.91
CA MET A 273 -5.86 -3.96 -19.20
C MET A 273 -7.18 -4.16 -18.43
N GLY A 274 -7.42 -5.36 -17.89
CA GLY A 274 -8.66 -5.69 -17.16
C GLY A 274 -8.44 -6.19 -15.74
N PHE A 275 -7.20 -6.20 -15.25
CA PHE A 275 -6.81 -6.80 -13.97
C PHE A 275 -7.22 -8.29 -13.87
N TYR A 276 -7.32 -9.01 -14.99
CA TYR A 276 -7.60 -10.45 -15.04
C TYR A 276 -6.54 -11.32 -14.35
N SER A 277 -5.31 -10.83 -14.26
CA SER A 277 -4.17 -11.43 -13.58
C SER A 277 -4.22 -11.31 -12.05
N TYR A 278 -5.25 -10.65 -11.52
CA TYR A 278 -5.47 -10.51 -10.08
C TYR A 278 -5.42 -11.84 -9.36
N THR A 279 -4.54 -11.94 -8.37
CA THR A 279 -4.39 -13.16 -7.58
C THR A 279 -3.94 -12.83 -6.16
N GLU A 280 -4.34 -13.67 -5.21
CA GLU A 280 -4.00 -13.53 -3.79
C GLU A 280 -3.37 -14.81 -3.25
N VAL A 281 -2.38 -14.66 -2.38
CA VAL A 281 -1.81 -15.74 -1.57
C VAL A 281 -1.74 -15.33 -0.10
N GLN A 282 -1.88 -16.29 0.81
CA GLN A 282 -1.79 -16.00 2.25
C GLN A 282 -0.32 -16.00 2.69
N LEU A 283 0.07 -14.95 3.41
CA LEU A 283 1.36 -14.90 4.09
C LEU A 283 1.22 -15.45 5.51
N SER A 284 2.17 -16.27 5.93
CA SER A 284 2.22 -16.83 7.27
C SER A 284 3.51 -16.40 7.95
N CYS A 285 3.42 -15.87 9.17
CA CYS A 285 4.55 -15.54 10.03
C CYS A 285 4.43 -16.34 11.33
N ARG A 286 5.41 -17.20 11.61
CA ARG A 286 5.36 -18.16 12.73
C ARG A 286 6.65 -18.14 13.52
N LYS A 287 6.55 -18.14 14.85
CA LYS A 287 7.67 -18.43 15.74
C LYS A 287 7.66 -19.91 16.09
N GLN A 288 8.74 -20.63 15.80
CA GLN A 288 8.90 -22.04 16.14
C GLN A 288 9.77 -22.20 17.40
N ASN A 289 9.21 -21.89 18.58
CA ASN A 289 9.86 -22.15 19.87
C ASN A 289 8.92 -22.96 20.78
N GLY A 290 8.73 -24.25 20.51
CA GLY A 290 7.95 -25.19 21.35
C GLY A 290 6.42 -25.02 21.29
N VAL A 291 5.91 -23.80 21.22
CA VAL A 291 4.51 -23.46 20.91
C VAL A 291 4.51 -22.60 19.64
N SER A 292 3.78 -23.05 18.61
CA SER A 292 3.70 -22.29 17.35
C SER A 292 2.79 -21.08 17.55
N VAL A 293 3.39 -19.90 17.71
CA VAL A 293 2.65 -18.63 17.72
C VAL A 293 2.53 -18.14 16.28
N PHE A 294 1.29 -17.92 15.84
CA PHE A 294 0.96 -17.38 14.52
C PHE A 294 0.69 -15.87 14.65
N PHE A 295 1.51 -15.07 13.95
CA PHE A 295 1.30 -13.64 13.80
C PHE A 295 0.56 -13.40 12.48
N ASN A 296 -0.65 -12.89 12.58
CA ASN A 296 -1.63 -12.89 11.49
C ASN A 296 -1.91 -11.51 10.89
N ILE A 297 -1.49 -10.42 11.56
CA ILE A 297 -1.79 -9.04 11.12
C ILE A 297 -0.50 -8.34 10.74
N ALA A 298 -0.35 -7.94 9.47
CA ALA A 298 0.75 -7.08 9.04
C ALA A 298 0.58 -5.68 9.61
N GLN A 299 1.68 -5.07 10.06
CA GLN A 299 1.71 -3.72 10.64
C GLN A 299 2.47 -2.75 9.74
N ALA A 300 3.57 -3.20 9.16
CA ALA A 300 4.36 -2.46 8.19
C ALA A 300 5.11 -3.45 7.29
N ALA A 301 5.47 -3.02 6.09
CA ALA A 301 6.30 -3.80 5.19
C ALA A 301 7.27 -2.90 4.44
N TYR A 302 8.37 -3.51 3.97
CA TYR A 302 9.37 -2.84 3.16
C TYR A 302 9.93 -3.83 2.14
N PHE A 303 9.96 -3.40 0.88
CA PHE A 303 10.55 -4.16 -0.20
C PHE A 303 11.87 -3.52 -0.61
N GLY A 304 12.95 -4.31 -0.70
CA GLY A 304 14.24 -3.79 -1.12
C GLY A 304 15.31 -4.84 -1.30
N SER A 305 16.46 -4.39 -1.80
CA SER A 305 17.67 -5.20 -1.88
C SER A 305 18.32 -5.36 -0.51
N VAL A 306 19.07 -6.43 -0.36
CA VAL A 306 19.83 -6.75 0.86
C VAL A 306 21.30 -6.89 0.53
N GLY A 307 22.18 -6.51 1.47
CA GLY A 307 23.63 -6.58 1.27
C GLY A 307 24.14 -8.02 1.24
N LYS A 308 25.33 -8.22 0.66
CA LYS A 308 25.95 -9.55 0.47
C LYS A 308 26.04 -10.36 1.78
N GLU A 309 26.46 -9.74 2.88
CA GLU A 309 26.57 -10.44 4.17
C GLU A 309 25.22 -10.99 4.66
N PHE A 310 24.12 -10.28 4.37
CA PHE A 310 22.78 -10.76 4.66
C PHE A 310 22.42 -11.94 3.76
N LYS A 311 22.74 -11.85 2.47
CA LYS A 311 22.50 -12.91 1.48
C LYS A 311 23.22 -14.20 1.83
N ASP A 312 24.52 -14.11 2.12
CA ASP A 312 25.36 -15.23 2.56
C ASP A 312 24.81 -15.89 3.83
N LYS A 313 24.32 -15.08 4.79
CA LYS A 313 23.81 -15.58 6.07
C LYS A 313 22.46 -16.28 5.96
N PHE A 314 21.59 -15.82 5.08
CA PHE A 314 20.21 -16.32 4.94
C PHE A 314 20.00 -17.16 3.67
N ASP A 315 21.08 -17.45 2.93
CA ASP A 315 21.06 -18.23 1.67
C ASP A 315 20.07 -17.63 0.65
N VAL A 316 20.07 -16.30 0.55
CA VAL A 316 19.25 -15.55 -0.42
C VAL A 316 20.09 -15.32 -1.67
N ASP A 317 19.51 -15.55 -2.84
CA ASP A 317 20.21 -15.35 -4.11
C ASP A 317 20.73 -13.89 -4.30
N ASP A 318 21.95 -13.78 -4.81
CA ASP A 318 22.68 -12.52 -5.03
C ASP A 318 21.95 -11.51 -5.93
N MET A 319 21.02 -11.95 -6.77
CA MET A 319 20.19 -11.07 -7.61
C MET A 319 18.83 -10.74 -7.00
N GLU A 320 18.46 -11.37 -5.88
CA GLU A 320 17.10 -11.29 -5.35
C GLU A 320 16.90 -10.13 -4.38
N ASN A 321 15.66 -9.64 -4.40
CA ASN A 321 15.13 -8.69 -3.43
C ASN A 321 14.27 -9.44 -2.41
N VAL A 322 14.09 -8.81 -1.24
CA VAL A 322 13.39 -9.40 -0.10
C VAL A 322 12.25 -8.49 0.32
N LEU A 323 11.11 -9.10 0.61
CA LEU A 323 9.99 -8.44 1.27
C LEU A 323 10.07 -8.68 2.77
N PHE A 324 10.25 -7.61 3.54
CA PHE A 324 10.22 -7.59 5.00
C PHE A 324 8.84 -7.18 5.47
N ILE A 325 8.29 -7.88 6.46
CA ILE A 325 6.99 -7.53 7.05
C ILE A 325 7.07 -7.70 8.56
N VAL A 326 6.68 -6.67 9.29
CA VAL A 326 6.43 -6.75 10.74
C VAL A 326 4.99 -7.17 10.94
N PHE A 327 4.79 -8.25 11.68
CA PHE A 327 3.48 -8.78 12.04
C PHE A 327 3.23 -8.63 13.54
N GLY A 328 1.97 -8.42 13.89
CA GLY A 328 1.43 -8.64 15.22
C GLY A 328 0.45 -9.81 15.25
N LYS A 329 0.11 -10.25 16.44
CA LYS A 329 -0.96 -11.23 16.67
C LYS A 329 -2.21 -10.51 17.15
N SER A 330 -3.36 -10.80 16.55
CA SER A 330 -4.64 -10.29 17.01
C SER A 330 -5.32 -11.23 18.00
N ASP A 331 -6.27 -10.67 18.73
CA ASP A 331 -7.35 -11.44 19.33
C ASP A 331 -8.34 -11.93 18.27
N GLN A 332 -9.11 -12.96 18.62
CA GLN A 332 -10.04 -13.60 17.70
C GLN A 332 -11.02 -12.55 17.13
N GLY A 333 -11.17 -12.55 15.81
CA GLY A 333 -12.06 -11.62 15.11
C GLY A 333 -11.61 -10.15 15.03
N SER A 334 -10.46 -9.78 15.61
CA SER A 334 -9.90 -8.42 15.51
C SER A 334 -8.99 -8.28 14.27
N ASP A 335 -9.09 -7.16 13.58
CA ASP A 335 -8.21 -6.74 12.48
C ASP A 335 -6.98 -5.96 12.96
N HIS A 336 -6.87 -5.72 14.26
CA HIS A 336 -5.75 -5.04 14.89
C HIS A 336 -4.87 -6.01 15.69
N ALA A 337 -3.56 -5.78 15.63
CA ALA A 337 -2.61 -6.47 16.50
C ALA A 337 -2.83 -6.06 17.96
N SER A 338 -2.69 -7.01 18.88
CA SER A 338 -2.72 -6.75 20.31
C SER A 338 -1.29 -6.73 20.84
N GLU A 339 -0.93 -5.63 21.53
CA GLU A 339 0.38 -5.44 22.16
C GLU A 339 0.77 -6.59 23.11
N ARG A 340 -0.22 -7.25 23.73
CA ARG A 340 -0.03 -8.36 24.68
C ARG A 340 0.79 -9.54 24.14
N TYR A 341 0.82 -9.72 22.81
CA TYR A 341 1.50 -10.83 22.17
C TYR A 341 2.85 -10.44 21.56
N GLY A 342 3.18 -9.14 21.55
CA GLY A 342 4.32 -8.60 20.83
C GLY A 342 4.23 -8.75 19.31
N SER A 343 5.37 -8.57 18.66
CA SER A 343 5.50 -8.54 17.20
C SER A 343 6.57 -9.51 16.70
N GLY A 344 6.48 -9.90 15.43
CA GLY A 344 7.47 -10.71 14.72
C GLY A 344 7.85 -10.09 13.38
N LEU A 345 9.15 -10.00 13.10
CA LEU A 345 9.66 -9.62 11.78
C LEU A 345 9.87 -10.87 10.94
N CYS A 346 9.18 -10.95 9.80
CA CYS A 346 9.31 -12.03 8.83
C CYS A 346 9.85 -11.48 7.51
N MET A 347 10.60 -12.32 6.80
CA MET A 347 11.19 -12.01 5.50
C MET A 347 10.76 -13.05 4.48
N TYR A 348 10.53 -12.61 3.25
CA TYR A 348 10.07 -13.44 2.14
C TYR A 348 10.90 -13.12 0.89
N GLU A 349 11.54 -14.14 0.33
CA GLU A 349 12.25 -14.02 -0.94
C GLU A 349 11.24 -13.91 -2.09
N MET A 350 11.50 -13.01 -3.05
CA MET A 350 10.59 -12.79 -4.17
C MET A 350 10.47 -14.00 -5.09
N ASN A 351 11.53 -14.81 -5.24
CA ASN A 351 11.44 -16.08 -5.96
C ASN A 351 10.45 -17.06 -5.35
N ASP A 352 10.42 -17.19 -4.03
CA ASP A 352 9.45 -18.06 -3.34
C ASP A 352 8.02 -17.54 -3.48
N ILE A 353 7.85 -16.23 -3.43
CA ILE A 353 6.58 -15.56 -3.74
C ILE A 353 6.14 -15.92 -5.16
N GLN A 354 7.03 -15.77 -6.14
CA GLN A 354 6.73 -16.04 -7.55
C GLN A 354 6.38 -17.51 -7.80
N ARG A 355 7.13 -18.44 -7.18
CA ARG A 355 6.84 -19.89 -7.22
C ARG A 355 5.48 -20.20 -6.63
N THR A 356 5.13 -19.57 -5.50
CA THR A 356 3.85 -19.76 -4.81
C THR A 356 2.66 -19.27 -5.65
N PHE A 357 2.75 -18.08 -6.25
CA PHE A 357 1.72 -17.59 -7.16
C PHE A 357 1.58 -18.48 -8.41
N THR A 358 2.70 -18.87 -9.03
CA THR A 358 2.69 -19.75 -10.21
C THR A 358 2.01 -21.09 -9.90
N LYS A 359 2.31 -21.67 -8.74
CA LYS A 359 1.65 -22.89 -8.26
C LYS A 359 0.16 -22.68 -8.05
N THR A 360 -0.24 -21.59 -7.39
CA THR A 360 -1.64 -21.26 -7.13
C THR A 360 -2.46 -21.14 -8.42
N GLN A 361 -1.90 -20.49 -9.45
CA GLN A 361 -2.51 -20.39 -10.77
C GLN A 361 -2.62 -21.77 -11.46
N LYS A 362 -1.54 -22.55 -11.48
CA LYS A 362 -1.54 -23.93 -12.05
C LYS A 362 -2.58 -24.83 -11.38
N ASP A 363 -2.72 -24.74 -10.06
CA ASP A 363 -3.71 -25.48 -9.30
C ASP A 363 -5.13 -25.11 -9.75
N CYS A 364 -5.42 -23.82 -9.91
CA CYS A 364 -6.71 -23.36 -10.42
C CYS A 364 -6.96 -23.86 -11.86
N PHE A 365 -5.99 -23.73 -12.77
CA PHE A 365 -6.10 -24.28 -14.13
C PHE A 365 -6.21 -25.82 -14.20
N SER A 366 -6.01 -26.51 -13.08
CA SER A 366 -6.23 -27.95 -12.92
C SER A 366 -7.57 -28.28 -12.23
N ARG A 367 -8.53 -27.35 -12.20
CA ARG A 367 -9.82 -27.44 -11.47
C ARG A 367 -9.68 -27.62 -9.96
N ARG A 368 -8.56 -27.21 -9.35
CA ARG A 368 -8.36 -27.29 -7.90
C ARG A 368 -8.58 -25.92 -7.26
N GLY A 369 -9.68 -25.79 -6.53
CA GLY A 369 -10.03 -24.59 -5.77
C GLY A 369 -11.23 -23.83 -6.34
N ARG A 370 -11.45 -22.62 -5.82
CA ARG A 370 -12.51 -21.70 -6.21
C ARG A 370 -11.94 -20.31 -6.45
N ILE A 371 -12.64 -19.54 -7.27
CA ILE A 371 -12.42 -18.11 -7.44
C ILE A 371 -12.81 -17.37 -6.15
N LEU A 372 -12.31 -16.15 -5.98
CA LEU A 372 -12.45 -15.35 -4.77
C LEU A 372 -13.92 -14.91 -4.58
N PRO A 373 -14.62 -15.33 -3.51
CA PRO A 373 -16.05 -15.11 -3.33
C PRO A 373 -16.45 -13.64 -3.15
N TRP A 374 -15.53 -12.79 -2.70
CA TRP A 374 -15.77 -11.35 -2.55
C TRP A 374 -15.63 -10.58 -3.86
N ILE A 375 -15.11 -11.18 -4.94
CA ILE A 375 -15.09 -10.58 -6.29
C ILE A 375 -16.33 -11.04 -7.08
N ASN A 376 -16.71 -12.31 -6.91
CA ASN A 376 -17.90 -12.88 -7.51
C ASN A 376 -18.57 -13.78 -6.47
N SER A 377 -19.78 -13.41 -6.06
CA SER A 377 -20.56 -14.09 -5.01
C SER A 377 -20.91 -15.55 -5.37
N ASP A 378 -21.04 -15.88 -6.66
CA ASP A 378 -21.24 -17.26 -7.12
C ASP A 378 -20.00 -18.14 -6.87
N ALA A 379 -18.85 -17.51 -6.60
CA ALA A 379 -17.57 -18.14 -6.27
C ALA A 379 -17.27 -19.39 -7.12
N PRO A 380 -17.29 -19.26 -8.46
CA PRO A 380 -17.27 -20.40 -9.36
C PRO A 380 -16.03 -21.26 -9.12
N GLN A 381 -16.18 -22.56 -9.40
CA GLN A 381 -15.03 -23.46 -9.35
C GLN A 381 -13.99 -23.03 -10.38
N CYS A 382 -12.73 -23.22 -10.00
CA CYS A 382 -11.64 -23.09 -10.94
C CYS A 382 -11.88 -23.99 -12.16
N MET A 383 -11.69 -23.44 -13.36
CA MET A 383 -11.92 -24.14 -14.63
C MET A 383 -10.60 -24.62 -15.24
N LEU A 384 -10.67 -25.60 -16.16
CA LEU A 384 -9.50 -25.96 -16.96
C LEU A 384 -9.08 -24.76 -17.81
N ASN A 385 -7.78 -24.61 -18.00
CA ASN A 385 -7.16 -23.58 -18.82
C ASN A 385 -7.99 -23.25 -20.07
N VAL A 386 -8.62 -22.08 -20.12
CA VAL A 386 -9.34 -21.60 -21.32
C VAL A 386 -8.35 -20.83 -22.18
N SER A 387 -7.30 -21.52 -22.62
CA SER A 387 -6.40 -21.02 -23.66
C SER A 387 -6.56 -21.89 -24.90
N THR A 388 -7.78 -21.92 -25.44
CA THR A 388 -8.12 -22.21 -26.85
C THR A 388 -9.55 -21.72 -27.07
N GLY A 389 -9.67 -20.49 -27.57
CA GLY A 389 -10.91 -19.88 -28.05
C GLY A 389 -10.53 -18.71 -28.92
#